data_AF-A0A915U9V3-F1
#
_entry.id   AF-A0A915U9V3-F1
#
_cell.length_a   1.000
_cell.length_b   1.000
_cell.length_c   1.000
_cell.angle_alpha   90.00
_cell.angle_beta   90.00
_cell.angle_gamma   90.00
#
_symmetry.space_group_name_H-M   'P 1'
#
loop_
_entity.id
_entity.type
_entity.pdbx_description
1 polymer ?
#
loop_
_entity_poly.entity_id
_entity_poly.type
_entity_poly.pdbx_seq_one_letter_code
_entity_poly.pdbx_strand_id
1 'polypeptide(L)'
;MLQGTEIALDTEHVFSFDGKPARLGRRGDWYILRVDGCLGQPEGERLREKLTAVLQVAAASLHWPLQLERSVGHIAWSPDPERSAEHLGFTEPVHGLGDGYLPSVFPTDREPRWIYMGDVTATVRRNPASLSAEMAARCSLASVDLELQLALDFYFSHFTLGTRTARLIALVICLETLRDESPNPPVVGELVERWQREAKASADSAGEPEVVHALNQLAQSVGYLKQTSLTRQIKSLVGKAYASGPSSEQEEAVRAAGDCYRIRSLIAHGSAVSDESVRQAVSALEELVPRVLLHRATAPSQ
;
A
#
# COMPACT_ATOMS: atom_id res chain seq x y z
N MET A 1 32.51 -28.28 6.45
CA MET A 1 31.10 -28.46 6.07
C MET A 1 30.28 -28.24 7.33
N LEU A 2 29.92 -27.00 7.62
CA LEU A 2 29.03 -26.70 8.75
C LEU A 2 27.62 -27.06 8.28
N GLN A 3 27.07 -28.16 8.80
CA GLN A 3 25.63 -28.37 8.73
C GLN A 3 25.01 -27.30 9.62
N GLY A 4 24.62 -26.17 9.02
CA GLY A 4 23.90 -25.13 9.74
C GLY A 4 22.65 -25.74 10.36
N THR A 5 22.42 -25.47 11.64
CA THR A 5 21.20 -25.85 12.33
C THR A 5 20.05 -25.19 11.59
N GLU A 6 19.21 -25.99 10.93
CA GLU A 6 18.08 -25.46 10.19
C GLU A 6 17.08 -24.90 11.20
N ILE A 7 16.70 -23.63 11.05
CA ILE A 7 15.67 -23.02 11.90
C ILE A 7 14.38 -23.82 11.70
N ALA A 8 14.01 -24.62 12.69
CA ALA A 8 12.80 -25.43 12.64
C ALA A 8 11.55 -24.54 12.65
N LEU A 9 10.64 -24.79 11.70
CA LEU A 9 9.35 -24.10 11.57
C LEU A 9 8.22 -25.09 11.90
N ASP A 10 7.23 -24.62 12.66
CA ASP A 10 6.09 -25.41 13.15
C ASP A 10 5.18 -25.90 12.00
N THR A 11 5.07 -25.07 10.96
CA THR A 11 4.34 -25.32 9.72
C THR A 11 5.08 -24.65 8.58
N GLU A 12 5.34 -25.35 7.48
CA GLU A 12 6.02 -24.79 6.30
C GLU A 12 5.14 -24.77 5.07
N HIS A 13 5.15 -23.64 4.37
CA HIS A 13 4.59 -23.46 3.04
C HIS A 13 5.73 -23.15 2.08
N VAL A 14 5.97 -24.05 1.13
CA VAL A 14 7.02 -23.93 0.12
C VAL A 14 6.45 -23.27 -1.14
N PHE A 15 7.12 -22.26 -1.65
CA PHE A 15 6.76 -21.56 -2.89
C PHE A 15 8.00 -20.96 -3.55
N SER A 16 7.83 -20.31 -4.70
CA SER A 16 8.90 -19.54 -5.34
C SER A 16 8.69 -18.06 -5.05
N PHE A 17 9.71 -17.36 -4.53
CA PHE A 17 9.72 -15.92 -4.35
C PHE A 17 10.82 -15.31 -5.20
N ASP A 18 10.45 -14.46 -6.16
CA ASP A 18 11.40 -13.84 -7.10
C ASP A 18 12.27 -14.85 -7.86
N GLY A 19 11.68 -15.99 -8.25
CA GLY A 19 12.39 -17.07 -8.94
C GLY A 19 13.25 -17.95 -8.03
N LYS A 20 13.27 -17.69 -6.72
CA LYS A 20 14.04 -18.45 -5.73
C LYS A 20 13.15 -19.33 -4.87
N PRO A 21 13.60 -20.54 -4.47
CA PRO A 21 12.88 -21.35 -3.50
C PRO A 21 12.71 -20.57 -2.19
N ALA A 22 11.48 -20.52 -1.70
CA ALA A 22 11.14 -19.83 -0.46
C ALA A 22 10.25 -20.71 0.42
N ARG A 23 10.41 -20.56 1.73
CA ARG A 23 9.62 -21.25 2.75
C ARG A 23 9.08 -20.22 3.72
N LEU A 24 7.77 -20.09 3.79
CA LEU A 24 7.12 -19.34 4.85
C LEU A 24 6.68 -20.32 5.92
N GLY A 25 7.15 -20.11 7.14
CA GLY A 25 6.68 -20.91 8.24
C GLY A 25 6.62 -20.14 9.54
N ARG A 26 6.11 -20.81 10.56
CA ARG A 26 5.87 -20.22 11.86
C ARG A 26 6.90 -20.70 12.87
N ARG A 27 7.33 -19.82 13.77
CA ARG A 27 8.11 -20.20 14.96
C ARG A 27 7.58 -19.39 16.15
N GLY A 28 6.80 -20.03 17.03
CA GLY A 28 6.18 -19.33 18.16
C GLY A 28 5.11 -18.33 17.68
N ASP A 29 5.31 -17.03 17.88
CA ASP A 29 4.39 -15.98 17.39
C ASP A 29 4.86 -15.32 16.08
N TRP A 30 5.96 -15.81 15.50
CA TRP A 30 6.60 -15.22 14.32
C TRP A 30 6.29 -15.98 13.05
N TYR A 31 6.17 -15.22 11.96
CA TYR A 31 6.31 -15.74 10.62
C TYR A 31 7.73 -15.49 10.13
N ILE A 32 8.39 -16.54 9.67
CA ILE A 32 9.73 -16.51 9.11
C ILE A 32 9.60 -16.85 7.63
N LEU A 33 10.01 -15.90 6.78
CA LEU A 33 10.23 -16.18 5.37
C LEU A 33 11.71 -16.48 5.15
N ARG A 34 12.00 -17.71 4.76
CA ARG A 34 13.31 -18.11 4.27
C ARG A 34 13.31 -18.08 2.75
N VAL A 35 14.31 -17.42 2.17
CA VAL A 35 14.55 -17.43 0.72
C VAL A 35 15.93 -18.02 0.47
N ASP A 36 15.97 -19.16 -0.21
CA ASP A 36 17.21 -19.87 -0.50
C ASP A 36 17.98 -19.16 -1.65
N GLY A 37 19.32 -19.24 -1.63
CA GLY A 37 20.15 -18.70 -2.71
C GLY A 37 20.37 -17.18 -2.67
N CYS A 38 20.15 -16.53 -1.52
CA CYS A 38 20.53 -15.13 -1.29
C CYS A 38 22.01 -15.04 -0.88
N LEU A 39 22.79 -14.21 -1.56
CA LEU A 39 24.26 -14.13 -1.43
C LEU A 39 24.73 -13.10 -0.39
N GLY A 40 23.83 -12.35 0.24
CA GLY A 40 24.20 -11.41 1.30
C GLY A 40 23.07 -10.48 1.75
N GLN A 41 23.37 -9.66 2.76
CA GLN A 41 22.44 -8.72 3.38
C GLN A 41 21.82 -7.72 2.40
N PRO A 42 22.56 -7.09 1.45
CA PRO A 42 21.95 -6.15 0.50
C PRO A 42 20.88 -6.78 -0.40
N GLU A 43 21.04 -8.05 -0.75
CA GLU A 43 20.04 -8.77 -1.54
C GLU A 43 18.80 -9.10 -0.69
N GLY A 44 19.01 -9.50 0.57
CA GLY A 44 17.92 -9.71 1.51
C GLY A 44 17.11 -8.44 1.80
N GLU A 45 17.76 -7.27 1.86
CA GLU A 45 17.08 -5.98 2.03
C GLU A 45 16.21 -5.60 0.82
N ARG A 46 16.69 -5.84 -0.41
CA ARG A 46 15.88 -5.65 -1.62
C ARG A 46 14.68 -6.61 -1.66
N LEU A 47 14.90 -7.88 -1.31
CA LEU A 47 13.82 -8.86 -1.22
C LEU A 47 12.79 -8.47 -0.14
N ARG A 48 13.23 -7.85 0.96
CA ARG A 48 12.34 -7.35 2.01
C ARG A 48 11.41 -6.26 1.48
N GLU A 49 11.91 -5.29 0.73
CA GLU A 49 11.06 -4.24 0.13
C GLU A 49 10.00 -4.84 -0.79
N LYS A 50 10.39 -5.79 -1.64
CA LYS A 50 9.46 -6.55 -2.48
C LYS A 50 8.47 -7.36 -1.64
N LEU A 51 8.93 -7.98 -0.55
CA LEU A 51 8.10 -8.75 0.36
C LEU A 51 7.04 -7.89 1.05
N THR A 52 7.41 -6.69 1.52
CA THR A 52 6.49 -5.71 2.12
C THR A 52 5.34 -5.42 1.15
N ALA A 53 5.67 -5.13 -0.11
CA ALA A 53 4.69 -4.92 -1.17
C ALA A 53 3.78 -6.13 -1.38
N VAL A 54 4.36 -7.33 -1.54
CA VAL A 54 3.60 -8.58 -1.75
C VAL A 54 2.68 -8.87 -0.56
N LEU A 55 3.16 -8.68 0.68
CA LEU A 55 2.38 -8.83 1.90
C LEU A 55 1.21 -7.86 1.96
N GLN A 56 1.44 -6.58 1.64
CA GLN A 56 0.40 -5.57 1.60
C GLN A 56 -0.68 -5.92 0.57
N VAL A 57 -0.31 -6.30 -0.66
CA VAL A 57 -1.30 -6.65 -1.69
C VAL A 57 -2.04 -7.94 -1.34
N ALA A 58 -1.35 -8.94 -0.79
CA ALA A 58 -1.97 -10.18 -0.30
C ALA A 58 -2.96 -9.90 0.83
N ALA A 59 -2.57 -9.12 1.84
CA ALA A 59 -3.43 -8.74 2.95
C ALA A 59 -4.63 -7.90 2.49
N ALA A 60 -4.44 -6.97 1.55
CA ALA A 60 -5.54 -6.19 0.98
C ALA A 60 -6.55 -7.09 0.25
N SER A 61 -6.07 -8.08 -0.51
CA SER A 61 -6.92 -9.05 -1.21
C SER A 61 -7.74 -9.92 -0.25
N LEU A 62 -7.19 -10.20 0.93
CA LEU A 62 -7.87 -10.93 1.99
C LEU A 62 -8.72 -10.03 2.90
N HIS A 63 -8.70 -8.71 2.67
CA HIS A 63 -9.29 -7.69 3.54
C HIS A 63 -8.80 -7.83 5.00
N TRP A 64 -7.51 -8.10 5.18
CA TRP A 64 -6.89 -8.24 6.50
C TRP A 64 -6.30 -6.91 6.96
N PRO A 65 -6.59 -6.48 8.20
CA PRO A 65 -5.86 -5.36 8.77
C PRO A 65 -4.38 -5.73 8.88
N LEU A 66 -3.52 -4.85 8.37
CA LEU A 66 -2.09 -5.05 8.39
C LEU A 66 -1.43 -3.73 8.78
N GLN A 67 -0.57 -3.77 9.79
CA GLN A 67 0.35 -2.70 10.10
C GLN A 67 1.76 -3.26 9.94
N LEU A 68 2.51 -2.69 9.01
CA LEU A 68 3.90 -3.07 8.76
C LEU A 68 4.82 -2.01 9.32
N GLU A 69 5.78 -2.44 10.13
CA GLU A 69 6.95 -1.64 10.44
C GLU A 69 7.87 -1.62 9.23
N ARG A 70 8.25 -0.42 8.78
CA ARG A 70 9.12 -0.24 7.62
C ARG A 70 10.59 -0.16 8.01
N SER A 71 10.86 0.21 9.26
CA SER A 71 12.19 0.24 9.84
C SER A 71 12.76 -1.17 9.88
N VAL A 72 14.05 -1.29 9.59
CA VAL A 72 14.76 -2.56 9.67
C VAL A 72 15.43 -2.64 11.04
N GLY A 73 15.18 -3.75 11.73
CA GLY A 73 15.85 -4.07 12.97
C GLY A 73 17.33 -4.35 12.73
N HIS A 74 18.19 -3.72 13.53
CA HIS A 74 19.61 -4.02 13.53
C HIS A 74 19.90 -5.21 14.44
N ILE A 75 20.71 -6.16 13.96
CA ILE A 75 21.20 -7.28 14.78
C ILE A 75 22.63 -6.97 15.23
N ALA A 76 22.82 -6.85 16.54
CA ALA A 76 24.12 -6.76 17.16
C ALA A 76 24.77 -8.15 17.18
N TRP A 77 25.62 -8.44 16.19
CA TRP A 77 26.34 -9.70 16.08
C TRP A 77 27.40 -9.86 17.18
N SER A 78 27.47 -11.04 17.78
CA SER A 78 28.51 -11.40 18.74
C SER A 78 29.77 -11.90 18.03
N PRO A 79 30.97 -11.43 18.43
CA PRO A 79 32.23 -12.02 17.97
C PRO A 79 32.51 -13.40 18.62
N ASP A 80 31.84 -13.72 19.73
CA ASP A 80 32.00 -14.96 20.50
C ASP A 80 30.63 -15.46 21.00
N PRO A 81 29.92 -16.25 20.17
CA PRO A 81 28.56 -16.71 20.48
C PRO A 81 28.44 -17.57 21.75
N GLU A 82 29.46 -18.34 22.08
CA GLU A 82 29.48 -19.20 23.27
C GLU A 82 29.59 -18.36 24.53
N ARG A 83 30.52 -17.41 24.55
CA ARG A 83 30.69 -16.49 25.68
C ARG A 83 29.47 -15.57 25.85
N SER A 84 28.85 -15.13 24.75
CA SER A 84 27.60 -14.39 24.83
C SER A 84 26.47 -15.22 25.44
N ALA A 85 26.37 -16.50 25.10
CA ALA A 85 25.38 -17.39 25.71
C ALA A 85 25.60 -17.53 27.22
N GLU A 86 26.86 -17.73 27.66
CA GLU A 86 27.23 -17.81 29.08
C GLU A 86 26.82 -16.54 29.85
N HIS A 87 27.19 -15.37 29.33
CA HIS A 87 26.88 -14.09 29.99
C HIS A 87 25.38 -13.80 30.07
N LEU A 88 24.60 -14.29 29.12
CA LEU A 88 23.15 -14.05 29.04
C LEU A 88 22.33 -15.19 29.65
N GLY A 89 22.96 -16.28 30.09
CA GLY A 89 22.29 -17.44 30.69
C GLY A 89 21.57 -18.34 29.69
N PHE A 90 21.99 -18.39 28.42
CA PHE A 90 21.48 -19.33 27.43
C PHE A 90 22.33 -20.60 27.37
N THR A 91 21.68 -21.74 27.13
CA THR A 91 22.36 -23.04 26.96
C THR A 91 22.89 -23.28 25.54
N GLU A 92 22.47 -22.45 24.59
CA GLU A 92 22.83 -22.54 23.17
C GLU A 92 23.56 -21.27 22.74
N PRO A 93 24.46 -21.32 21.75
CA PRO A 93 25.19 -20.15 21.26
C PRO A 93 24.27 -18.98 20.89
N VAL A 94 24.70 -17.76 21.23
CA VAL A 94 23.99 -16.51 20.91
C VAL A 94 24.77 -15.76 19.84
N HIS A 95 24.43 -15.98 18.58
CA HIS A 95 25.17 -15.37 17.46
C HIS A 95 24.97 -13.87 17.38
N GLY A 96 23.84 -13.35 17.84
CA GLY A 96 23.57 -11.93 17.91
C GLY A 96 22.30 -11.61 18.69
N LEU A 97 22.06 -10.33 18.93
CA LEU A 97 20.86 -9.82 19.58
C LEU A 97 20.13 -8.85 18.65
N GLY A 98 18.85 -9.09 18.40
CA GLY A 98 17.98 -8.22 17.61
C GLY A 98 16.81 -7.68 18.42
N ASP A 99 16.29 -6.54 17.98
CA ASP A 99 15.02 -6.02 18.44
C ASP A 99 13.88 -6.87 17.88
N GLY A 100 13.11 -7.51 18.77
CA GLY A 100 12.01 -8.36 18.39
C GLY A 100 10.81 -7.61 17.79
N TYR A 101 10.71 -6.28 17.91
CA TYR A 101 9.60 -5.52 17.32
C TYR A 101 9.83 -5.13 15.86
N LEU A 102 11.05 -5.28 15.35
CA LEU A 102 11.43 -4.80 14.03
C LEU A 102 11.74 -5.95 13.07
N PRO A 103 11.26 -5.91 11.81
CA PRO A 103 11.65 -6.90 10.82
C PRO A 103 13.15 -6.81 10.57
N SER A 104 13.82 -7.96 10.57
CA SER A 104 15.27 -8.05 10.45
C SER A 104 15.68 -9.06 9.38
N VAL A 105 16.77 -8.80 8.68
CA VAL A 105 17.34 -9.68 7.64
C VAL A 105 18.65 -10.25 8.17
N PHE A 106 18.80 -11.58 8.15
CA PHE A 106 20.00 -12.24 8.65
C PHE A 106 20.30 -13.55 7.90
N PRO A 107 21.57 -13.98 7.89
CA PRO A 107 21.94 -15.23 7.22
C PRO A 107 21.45 -16.43 8.03
N THR A 108 21.02 -17.49 7.33
CA THR A 108 20.39 -18.67 7.93
C THR A 108 21.33 -19.54 8.76
N ASP A 109 22.64 -19.36 8.60
CA ASP A 109 23.68 -20.06 9.37
C ASP A 109 23.99 -19.39 10.73
N ARG A 110 23.30 -18.28 11.04
CA ARG A 110 23.40 -17.60 12.32
C ARG A 110 22.04 -17.52 13.00
N GLU A 111 22.03 -17.81 14.29
CA GLU A 111 20.82 -17.73 15.12
C GLU A 111 20.88 -16.53 16.05
N PRO A 112 20.29 -15.38 15.68
CA PRO A 112 20.11 -14.27 16.61
C PRO A 112 19.06 -14.62 17.66
N ARG A 113 19.20 -14.05 18.85
CA ARG A 113 18.17 -14.01 19.89
C ARG A 113 17.45 -12.67 19.85
N TRP A 114 16.18 -12.68 20.22
CA TRP A 114 15.31 -11.51 20.15
C TRP A 114 15.01 -10.99 21.55
N ILE A 115 15.14 -9.69 21.73
CA ILE A 115 14.77 -9.00 22.96
C ILE A 115 13.49 -8.22 22.71
N TYR A 116 12.54 -8.32 23.64
CA TYR A 116 11.27 -7.59 23.64
C TYR A 116 11.22 -6.69 24.87
N MET A 117 11.25 -5.37 24.68
CA MET A 117 10.99 -4.40 25.72
C MET A 117 9.96 -3.38 25.22
N GLY A 118 8.74 -3.39 25.76
CA GLY A 118 7.68 -2.49 25.29
C GLY A 118 6.28 -2.83 25.80
N ASP A 119 5.30 -2.10 25.29
CA ASP A 119 3.89 -2.21 25.67
C ASP A 119 3.30 -3.58 25.32
N VAL A 120 2.27 -3.97 26.08
CA VAL A 120 1.52 -5.21 25.85
C VAL A 120 0.74 -5.08 24.53
N THR A 121 1.15 -5.85 23.52
CA THR A 121 0.42 -5.96 22.25
C THR A 121 -0.54 -7.13 22.27
N ALA A 122 -1.77 -6.94 21.78
CA ALA A 122 -2.69 -8.04 21.49
C ALA A 122 -2.56 -8.47 20.02
N THR A 123 -2.24 -9.72 19.76
CA THR A 123 -2.12 -10.29 18.41
C THR A 123 -3.37 -11.09 18.04
N VAL A 124 -4.05 -10.68 16.96
CA VAL A 124 -5.16 -11.46 16.38
C VAL A 124 -4.59 -12.47 15.39
N ARG A 125 -4.79 -13.75 15.67
CA ARG A 125 -4.29 -14.84 14.83
C ARG A 125 -5.22 -15.08 13.62
N ARG A 126 -4.65 -15.14 12.42
CA ARG A 126 -5.31 -15.51 11.17
C ARG A 126 -4.66 -16.78 10.58
N ASN A 127 -5.34 -17.46 9.67
CA ASN A 127 -4.85 -18.71 9.06
C ASN A 127 -3.66 -18.43 8.11
N PRO A 128 -2.42 -18.85 8.43
CA PRO A 128 -1.27 -18.58 7.58
C PRO A 128 -1.34 -19.20 6.19
N ALA A 129 -2.10 -20.26 6.00
CA ALA A 129 -2.23 -20.93 4.71
C ALA A 129 -2.87 -20.02 3.65
N SER A 130 -3.82 -19.16 4.06
CA SER A 130 -4.43 -18.18 3.14
C SER A 130 -3.42 -17.10 2.76
N LEU A 131 -2.65 -16.58 3.72
CA LEU A 131 -1.65 -15.57 3.44
C LEU A 131 -0.53 -16.12 2.54
N SER A 132 -0.03 -17.32 2.82
CA SER A 132 1.02 -17.96 2.02
C SER A 132 0.57 -18.22 0.59
N ALA A 133 -0.67 -18.69 0.39
CA ALA A 133 -1.25 -18.88 -0.93
C ALA A 133 -1.36 -17.55 -1.70
N GLU A 134 -1.85 -16.49 -1.06
CA GLU A 134 -1.98 -15.19 -1.71
C GLU A 134 -0.61 -14.55 -2.00
N MET A 135 0.37 -14.70 -1.09
CA MET A 135 1.75 -14.25 -1.31
C MET A 135 2.39 -15.00 -2.47
N ALA A 136 2.22 -16.33 -2.54
CA ALA A 136 2.74 -17.14 -3.64
C ALA A 136 2.12 -16.73 -4.98
N ALA A 137 0.82 -16.43 -5.03
CA ALA A 137 0.15 -15.93 -6.23
C ALA A 137 0.64 -14.53 -6.67
N ARG A 138 1.29 -13.79 -5.77
CA ARG A 138 1.74 -12.40 -5.97
C ARG A 138 3.26 -12.24 -5.93
N CYS A 139 4.02 -13.33 -5.84
CA CYS A 139 5.47 -13.26 -5.70
C CYS A 139 6.18 -12.66 -6.93
N SER A 140 5.50 -12.69 -8.08
CA SER A 140 5.94 -12.14 -9.35
C SER A 140 5.59 -10.67 -9.53
N LEU A 141 4.89 -10.04 -8.57
CA LEU A 141 4.61 -8.61 -8.62
C LEU A 141 5.93 -7.84 -8.84
N ALA A 142 5.90 -6.90 -9.77
CA ALA A 142 6.98 -5.95 -9.95
C ALA A 142 7.11 -5.08 -8.68
N SER A 143 8.19 -4.30 -8.60
CA SER A 143 8.30 -3.28 -7.56
C SER A 143 7.04 -2.41 -7.55
N VAL A 144 6.47 -2.21 -6.37
CA VAL A 144 5.32 -1.32 -6.17
C VAL A 144 5.80 0.12 -6.35
N ASP A 145 5.15 0.86 -7.25
CA ASP A 145 5.42 2.28 -7.42
C ASP A 145 4.95 3.09 -6.20
N LEU A 146 5.42 4.34 -6.10
CA LEU A 146 5.12 5.20 -4.96
C LEU A 146 3.61 5.43 -4.78
N GLU A 147 2.87 5.53 -5.89
CA GLU A 147 1.42 5.74 -5.87
C GLU A 147 0.69 4.55 -5.24
N LEU A 148 0.99 3.34 -5.69
CA LEU A 148 0.40 2.13 -5.12
C LEU A 148 0.84 1.92 -3.67
N GLN A 149 2.09 2.24 -3.32
CA GLN A 149 2.54 2.20 -1.93
C GLN A 149 1.74 3.15 -1.03
N LEU A 150 1.55 4.40 -1.45
CA LEU A 150 0.75 5.39 -0.72
C LEU A 150 -0.71 4.95 -0.63
N ALA A 151 -1.29 4.42 -1.71
CA ALA A 151 -2.65 3.91 -1.72
C ALA A 151 -2.86 2.74 -0.74
N LEU A 152 -1.88 1.83 -0.64
CA LEU A 152 -1.87 0.75 0.36
C LEU A 152 -1.79 1.31 1.78
N ASP A 153 -0.98 2.34 2.03
CA ASP A 153 -0.89 2.96 3.36
C ASP A 153 -2.21 3.60 3.80
N PHE A 154 -2.88 4.33 2.89
CA PHE A 154 -4.21 4.88 3.17
C PHE A 154 -5.26 3.79 3.36
N TYR A 155 -5.20 2.73 2.55
CA TYR A 155 -6.04 1.56 2.74
C TYR A 155 -5.81 0.98 4.13
N PHE A 156 -4.60 0.60 4.54
CA PHE A 156 -4.42 -0.02 5.86
C PHE A 156 -4.72 0.90 7.04
N SER A 157 -4.50 2.20 6.88
CA SER A 157 -4.86 3.18 7.90
C SER A 157 -6.37 3.19 8.20
N HIS A 158 -7.24 2.86 7.24
CA HIS A 158 -8.69 2.90 7.47
C HIS A 158 -9.14 1.93 8.60
N PHE A 159 -8.42 0.83 8.83
CA PHE A 159 -8.77 -0.12 9.87
C PHE A 159 -8.61 0.44 11.29
N THR A 160 -7.71 1.41 11.49
CA THR A 160 -7.41 1.99 12.81
C THR A 160 -8.12 3.33 13.06
N LEU A 161 -8.71 3.94 12.03
CA LEU A 161 -9.44 5.20 12.15
C LEU A 161 -10.73 5.03 12.97
N GLY A 162 -10.94 5.93 13.93
CA GLY A 162 -12.06 5.85 14.88
C GLY A 162 -13.42 6.30 14.35
N THR A 163 -13.48 7.10 13.29
CA THR A 163 -14.74 7.64 12.73
C THR A 163 -14.98 7.15 11.31
N ARG A 164 -16.25 6.91 10.94
CA ARG A 164 -16.61 6.47 9.58
C ARG A 164 -16.25 7.51 8.52
N THR A 165 -16.38 8.79 8.84
CA THR A 165 -15.94 9.88 7.96
C THR A 165 -14.46 9.82 7.67
N ALA A 166 -13.61 9.58 8.68
CA ALA A 166 -12.17 9.44 8.47
C ALA A 166 -11.85 8.19 7.63
N ARG A 167 -12.53 7.06 7.87
CA ARG A 167 -12.41 5.84 7.05
C ARG A 167 -12.79 6.08 5.59
N LEU A 168 -13.92 6.74 5.36
CA LEU A 168 -14.38 7.11 4.02
C LEU A 168 -13.35 7.97 3.31
N ILE A 169 -12.82 8.99 3.98
CA ILE A 169 -11.80 9.88 3.41
C ILE A 169 -10.54 9.09 3.07
N ALA A 170 -10.04 8.23 3.96
CA ALA A 170 -8.85 7.41 3.70
C ALA A 170 -9.04 6.48 2.48
N LEU A 171 -10.20 5.82 2.39
CA LEU A 171 -10.51 4.94 1.26
C LEU A 171 -10.70 5.71 -0.06
N VAL A 172 -11.28 6.91 -0.03
CA VAL A 172 -11.37 7.77 -1.23
C VAL A 172 -9.98 8.28 -1.63
N ILE A 173 -9.12 8.65 -0.67
CA ILE A 173 -7.73 9.06 -0.96
C ILE A 173 -6.99 7.91 -1.64
N CYS A 174 -7.21 6.66 -1.25
CA CYS A 174 -6.65 5.50 -1.93
C CYS A 174 -7.01 5.48 -3.44
N LEU A 175 -8.27 5.71 -3.80
CA LEU A 175 -8.69 5.82 -5.21
C LEU A 175 -8.15 7.09 -5.90
N GLU A 176 -8.07 8.20 -5.17
CA GLU A 176 -7.52 9.47 -5.67
C GLU A 176 -6.03 9.35 -6.01
N THR A 177 -5.26 8.60 -5.23
CA THR A 177 -3.82 8.37 -5.46
C THR A 177 -3.56 7.49 -6.67
N LEU A 178 -4.46 6.55 -6.98
CA LEU A 178 -4.28 5.57 -8.05
C LEU A 178 -4.89 5.99 -9.40
N ARG A 179 -5.51 7.18 -9.46
CA ARG A 179 -6.23 7.61 -10.66
C ARG A 179 -5.26 7.97 -11.77
N ASP A 180 -5.59 7.56 -12.99
CA ASP A 180 -4.85 8.01 -14.16
C ASP A 180 -5.27 9.45 -14.51
N GLU A 181 -4.29 10.34 -14.65
CA GLU A 181 -4.52 11.63 -15.29
C GLU A 181 -4.98 11.39 -16.73
N SER A 182 -6.22 11.80 -17.03
CA SER A 182 -6.79 11.65 -18.35
C SER A 182 -7.13 13.03 -18.92
N PRO A 183 -6.52 13.42 -20.06
CA PRO A 183 -6.83 14.68 -20.69
C PRO A 183 -8.27 14.67 -21.19
N ASN A 184 -8.89 15.85 -21.20
CA ASN A 184 -10.16 16.03 -21.90
C ASN A 184 -9.97 15.85 -23.42
N PRO A 185 -11.08 15.63 -24.16
CA PRO A 185 -11.02 15.55 -25.61
C PRO A 185 -10.29 16.76 -26.23
N PRO A 186 -9.55 16.60 -27.34
CA PRO A 186 -8.73 17.67 -27.92
C PRO A 186 -9.47 18.99 -28.12
N VAL A 187 -10.72 18.94 -28.58
CA VAL A 187 -11.58 20.13 -28.75
C VAL A 187 -11.79 20.93 -27.46
N VAL A 188 -11.89 20.26 -26.31
CA VAL A 188 -12.00 20.92 -25.00
C VAL A 188 -10.64 21.50 -24.61
N GLY A 189 -9.55 20.76 -24.85
CA GLY A 189 -8.19 21.22 -24.63
C GLY A 189 -7.88 22.52 -25.39
N GLU A 190 -8.24 22.59 -26.66
CA GLU A 190 -8.06 23.78 -27.50
C GLU A 190 -8.84 24.99 -26.99
N LEU A 191 -10.09 24.80 -26.54
CA LEU A 191 -10.89 25.86 -25.94
C LEU A 191 -10.27 26.37 -24.64
N VAL A 192 -9.84 25.46 -23.78
CA VAL A 192 -9.16 25.78 -22.52
C VAL A 192 -7.87 26.55 -22.79
N GLU A 193 -7.05 26.14 -23.76
CA GLU A 193 -5.83 26.84 -24.14
C GLU A 193 -6.08 28.23 -24.72
N ARG A 194 -7.15 28.40 -25.48
CA ARG A 194 -7.57 29.72 -25.96
C ARG A 194 -7.92 30.63 -24.78
N TRP A 195 -8.76 30.17 -23.86
CA TRP A 195 -9.15 30.96 -22.69
C TRP A 195 -7.97 31.26 -21.75
N GLN A 196 -7.02 30.33 -21.58
CA GLN A 196 -5.79 30.62 -20.85
C GLN A 196 -4.97 31.74 -21.50
N ARG A 197 -4.83 31.71 -22.84
CA ARG A 197 -4.12 32.75 -23.59
C ARG A 197 -4.83 34.11 -23.48
N GLU A 198 -6.15 34.12 -23.60
CA GLU A 198 -6.97 35.34 -23.44
C GLU A 198 -6.79 35.94 -22.04
N ALA A 199 -6.92 35.12 -20.98
CA ALA A 199 -6.75 35.59 -19.60
C ALA A 199 -5.34 36.15 -19.35
N LYS A 200 -4.30 35.50 -19.89
CA LYS A 200 -2.91 35.98 -19.77
C LYS A 200 -2.67 37.27 -20.54
N ALA A 201 -3.16 37.38 -21.78
CA ALA A 201 -3.05 38.60 -22.56
C ALA A 201 -3.78 39.78 -21.89
N SER A 202 -4.95 39.52 -21.29
CA SER A 202 -5.65 40.52 -20.48
C SER A 202 -4.83 40.93 -19.25
N ALA A 203 -4.15 39.98 -18.58
CA ALA A 203 -3.29 40.28 -17.45
C ALA A 203 -2.11 41.17 -17.86
N ASP A 204 -1.45 40.87 -18.99
CA ASP A 204 -0.32 41.64 -19.50
C ASP A 204 -0.73 43.09 -19.87
N SER A 205 -1.98 43.29 -20.27
CA SER A 205 -2.54 44.62 -20.59
C SER A 205 -3.13 45.37 -19.40
N ALA A 206 -3.29 44.71 -18.25
CA ALA A 206 -3.93 45.31 -17.07
C ALA A 206 -2.93 46.21 -16.32
N GLY A 207 -3.37 47.44 -16.03
CA GLY A 207 -2.55 48.41 -15.28
C GLY A 207 -2.64 48.26 -13.75
N GLU A 208 -3.62 47.49 -13.25
CA GLU A 208 -3.89 47.36 -11.82
C GLU A 208 -3.37 46.01 -11.27
N PRO A 209 -2.49 46.01 -10.24
CA PRO A 209 -1.87 44.80 -9.73
C PRO A 209 -2.86 43.72 -9.24
N GLU A 210 -3.99 44.13 -8.64
CA GLU A 210 -5.02 43.19 -8.17
C GLU A 210 -5.70 42.48 -9.34
N VAL A 211 -6.01 43.23 -10.41
CA VAL A 211 -6.58 42.67 -11.65
C VAL A 211 -5.60 41.72 -12.33
N VAL A 212 -4.32 42.09 -12.40
CA VAL A 212 -3.25 41.21 -12.92
C VAL A 212 -3.19 39.91 -12.11
N HIS A 213 -3.26 40.00 -10.78
CA HIS A 213 -3.25 38.82 -9.91
C HIS A 213 -4.47 37.92 -10.16
N ALA A 214 -5.68 38.49 -10.19
CA ALA A 214 -6.91 37.74 -10.44
C ALA A 214 -6.92 37.07 -11.83
N LEU A 215 -6.44 37.74 -12.88
CA LEU A 215 -6.35 37.17 -14.22
C LEU A 215 -5.31 36.05 -14.33
N ASN A 216 -4.18 36.16 -13.62
CA ASN A 216 -3.22 35.07 -13.52
C ASN A 216 -3.79 33.85 -12.78
N GLN A 217 -4.52 34.08 -11.68
CA GLN A 217 -5.23 33.01 -10.98
C GLN A 217 -6.30 32.36 -11.87
N LEU A 218 -7.03 33.15 -12.67
CA LEU A 218 -8.01 32.64 -13.63
C LEU A 218 -7.32 31.79 -14.71
N ALA A 219 -6.23 32.25 -15.29
CA ALA A 219 -5.47 31.50 -16.29
C ALA A 219 -4.98 30.14 -15.76
N GLN A 220 -4.50 30.11 -14.51
CA GLN A 220 -4.16 28.85 -13.83
C GLN A 220 -5.39 27.97 -13.62
N SER A 221 -6.49 28.55 -13.12
CA SER A 221 -7.73 27.84 -12.81
C SER A 221 -8.34 27.18 -14.05
N VAL A 222 -8.38 27.90 -15.16
CA VAL A 222 -8.82 27.40 -16.47
C VAL A 222 -7.92 26.24 -16.93
N GLY A 223 -6.63 26.27 -16.62
CA GLY A 223 -5.69 25.19 -16.92
C GLY A 223 -6.08 23.84 -16.32
N TYR A 224 -6.67 23.83 -15.13
CA TYR A 224 -7.15 22.58 -14.52
C TYR A 224 -8.28 21.92 -15.31
N LEU A 225 -9.01 22.68 -16.16
CA LEU A 225 -10.04 22.13 -17.04
C LEU A 225 -9.46 21.34 -18.23
N LYS A 226 -8.14 21.29 -18.42
CA LYS A 226 -7.52 20.40 -19.42
C LYS A 226 -7.67 18.92 -19.06
N GLN A 227 -7.83 18.60 -17.77
CA GLN A 227 -8.00 17.24 -17.30
C GLN A 227 -9.47 16.91 -17.07
N THR A 228 -9.84 15.63 -17.21
CA THR A 228 -11.18 15.18 -16.82
C THR A 228 -11.38 15.32 -15.31
N SER A 229 -12.64 15.41 -14.87
CA SER A 229 -12.94 15.54 -13.44
C SER A 229 -12.46 14.32 -12.64
N LEU A 230 -12.08 14.54 -11.38
CA LEU A 230 -11.65 13.47 -10.46
C LEU A 230 -12.67 12.33 -10.38
N THR A 231 -13.96 12.65 -10.33
CA THR A 231 -15.04 11.65 -10.38
C THR A 231 -14.94 10.76 -11.62
N ARG A 232 -14.66 11.35 -12.79
CA ARG A 232 -14.54 10.58 -14.05
C ARG A 232 -13.27 9.72 -14.04
N GLN A 233 -12.16 10.24 -13.54
CA GLN A 233 -10.91 9.49 -13.42
C GLN A 233 -11.08 8.28 -12.49
N ILE A 234 -11.69 8.46 -11.32
CA ILE A 234 -11.99 7.39 -10.36
C ILE A 234 -12.95 6.36 -10.97
N LYS A 235 -14.03 6.81 -11.63
CA LYS A 235 -14.97 5.91 -12.32
C LYS A 235 -14.27 5.09 -13.42
N SER A 236 -13.34 5.70 -14.16
CA SER A 236 -12.54 5.00 -15.15
C SER A 236 -11.61 3.96 -14.51
N LEU A 237 -10.92 4.31 -13.42
CA LEU A 237 -10.05 3.40 -12.67
C LEU A 237 -10.82 2.17 -12.16
N VAL A 238 -11.95 2.39 -11.49
CA VAL A 238 -12.82 1.30 -11.01
C VAL A 238 -13.35 0.47 -12.18
N GLY A 239 -13.75 1.12 -13.28
CA GLY A 239 -14.18 0.44 -14.49
C GLY A 239 -13.12 -0.52 -15.04
N LYS A 240 -11.84 -0.10 -15.10
CA LYS A 240 -10.73 -0.96 -15.53
C LYS A 240 -10.53 -2.16 -14.60
N ALA A 241 -10.60 -1.93 -13.28
CA ALA A 241 -10.45 -2.99 -12.28
C ALA A 241 -11.55 -4.07 -12.34
N TYR A 242 -12.73 -3.72 -12.82
CA TYR A 242 -13.88 -4.63 -12.96
C TYR A 242 -14.12 -5.13 -14.40
N ALA A 243 -13.23 -4.77 -15.35
CA ALA A 243 -13.44 -5.07 -16.77
C ALA A 243 -13.43 -6.57 -17.11
N SER A 244 -12.84 -7.43 -16.26
CA SER A 244 -12.83 -8.88 -16.45
C SER A 244 -14.10 -9.59 -15.94
N GLY A 245 -14.98 -8.86 -15.23
CA GLY A 245 -16.23 -9.39 -14.70
C GLY A 245 -17.43 -9.17 -15.64
N PRO A 246 -18.65 -9.56 -15.21
CA PRO A 246 -19.88 -9.24 -15.92
C PRO A 246 -20.10 -7.72 -16.04
N SER A 247 -20.62 -7.26 -17.18
CA SER A 247 -20.89 -5.82 -17.44
C SER A 247 -21.74 -5.17 -16.35
N SER A 248 -22.72 -5.90 -15.80
CA SER A 248 -23.58 -5.39 -14.72
C SER A 248 -22.81 -5.10 -13.44
N GLU A 249 -21.85 -5.97 -13.07
CA GLU A 249 -21.00 -5.77 -11.90
C GLU A 249 -20.08 -4.57 -12.07
N GLN A 250 -19.52 -4.41 -13.28
CA GLN A 250 -18.70 -3.24 -13.61
C GLN A 250 -19.51 -1.93 -13.53
N GLU A 251 -20.73 -1.90 -14.08
CA GLU A 251 -21.60 -0.72 -14.04
C GLU A 251 -22.01 -0.34 -12.61
N GLU A 252 -22.33 -1.34 -11.79
CA GLU A 252 -22.66 -1.15 -10.38
C GLU A 252 -21.46 -0.61 -9.59
N ALA A 253 -20.28 -1.19 -9.78
CA ALA A 253 -19.05 -0.73 -9.14
C ALA A 253 -18.70 0.71 -9.52
N VAL A 254 -18.81 1.05 -10.81
CA VAL A 254 -18.57 2.40 -11.33
C VAL A 254 -19.60 3.40 -10.80
N ARG A 255 -20.86 3.01 -10.64
CA ARG A 255 -21.91 3.85 -10.03
C ARG A 255 -21.59 4.10 -8.56
N ALA A 256 -21.33 3.04 -7.80
CA ALA A 256 -21.01 3.10 -6.38
C ALA A 256 -19.79 4.00 -6.10
N ALA A 257 -18.73 3.87 -6.90
CA ALA A 257 -17.54 4.74 -6.79
C ALA A 257 -17.89 6.23 -6.98
N GLY A 258 -18.74 6.54 -7.95
CA GLY A 258 -19.22 7.91 -8.18
C GLY A 258 -20.03 8.46 -7.01
N ASP A 259 -20.91 7.64 -6.43
CA ASP A 259 -21.71 8.01 -5.26
C ASP A 259 -20.85 8.22 -4.01
N CYS A 260 -19.86 7.37 -3.78
CA CYS A 260 -18.90 7.53 -2.69
C CYS A 260 -18.11 8.83 -2.81
N TYR A 261 -17.64 9.15 -4.02
CA TYR A 261 -16.91 10.39 -4.27
C TYR A 261 -17.81 11.63 -4.09
N ARG A 262 -19.07 11.56 -4.51
CA ARG A 262 -20.06 12.62 -4.26
C ARG A 262 -20.24 12.87 -2.76
N ILE A 263 -20.33 11.81 -1.94
CA ILE A 263 -20.40 11.93 -0.48
C ILE A 263 -19.16 12.61 0.08
N ARG A 264 -17.96 12.21 -0.36
CA ARG A 264 -16.70 12.89 0.02
C ARG A 264 -16.72 14.36 -0.36
N SER A 265 -17.21 14.70 -1.54
CA SER A 265 -17.33 16.11 -1.99
C SER A 265 -18.28 16.92 -1.10
N LEU A 266 -19.43 16.37 -0.72
CA LEU A 266 -20.38 17.02 0.19
C LEU A 266 -19.73 17.29 1.56
N ILE A 267 -19.03 16.30 2.11
CA ILE A 267 -18.31 16.43 3.39
C ILE A 267 -17.23 17.52 3.29
N ALA A 268 -16.43 17.54 2.21
CA ALA A 268 -15.37 18.52 2.01
C ALA A 268 -15.91 19.96 1.90
N HIS A 269 -17.13 20.15 1.39
CA HIS A 269 -17.78 21.45 1.31
C HIS A 269 -18.65 21.80 2.53
N GLY A 270 -18.54 21.03 3.62
CA GLY A 270 -19.30 21.29 4.86
C GLY A 270 -20.81 21.05 4.73
N SER A 271 -21.25 20.31 3.70
CA SER A 271 -22.65 19.95 3.53
C SER A 271 -23.06 18.86 4.51
N ALA A 272 -24.30 18.89 4.99
CA ALA A 272 -24.83 17.86 5.85
C ALA A 272 -24.99 16.53 5.07
N VAL A 273 -24.39 15.46 5.59
CA VAL A 273 -24.54 14.09 5.08
C VAL A 273 -24.99 13.20 6.23
N SER A 274 -25.97 12.32 5.97
CA SER A 274 -26.45 11.39 6.99
C SER A 274 -25.39 10.34 7.32
N ASP A 275 -25.35 9.89 8.58
CA ASP A 275 -24.46 8.79 9.00
C ASP A 275 -24.73 7.50 8.22
N GLU A 276 -25.99 7.28 7.81
CA GLU A 276 -26.38 6.17 6.94
C GLU A 276 -25.66 6.21 5.59
N SER A 277 -25.67 7.35 4.92
CA SER A 277 -24.98 7.51 3.63
C SER A 277 -23.47 7.32 3.76
N VAL A 278 -22.86 7.85 4.83
CA VAL A 278 -21.44 7.62 5.11
C VAL A 278 -21.15 6.14 5.34
N ARG A 279 -21.98 5.44 6.12
CA ARG A 279 -21.81 4.01 6.38
C ARG A 279 -21.91 3.16 5.11
N GLN A 280 -22.90 3.44 4.26
CA GLN A 280 -23.06 2.75 2.98
C GLN A 280 -21.88 3.01 2.04
N ALA A 281 -21.37 4.24 2.00
CA ALA A 281 -20.21 4.57 1.19
C ALA A 281 -18.92 3.90 1.69
N VAL A 282 -18.71 3.82 3.01
CA VAL A 282 -17.58 3.05 3.58
C VAL A 282 -17.69 1.58 3.18
N SER A 283 -18.86 0.96 3.36
CA SER A 283 -19.06 -0.45 3.00
C SER A 283 -18.81 -0.70 1.51
N ALA A 284 -19.26 0.19 0.63
CA ALA A 284 -19.00 0.07 -0.80
C ALA A 284 -17.51 0.20 -1.12
N LEU A 285 -16.81 1.16 -0.50
CA LEU A 285 -15.37 1.35 -0.70
C LEU A 285 -14.54 0.19 -0.15
N GLU A 286 -14.94 -0.40 0.98
CA GLU A 286 -14.30 -1.59 1.57
C GLU A 286 -14.33 -2.80 0.61
N GLU A 287 -15.31 -2.86 -0.30
CA GLU A 287 -15.39 -3.85 -1.37
C GLU A 287 -14.62 -3.43 -2.63
N LEU A 288 -14.76 -2.17 -3.06
CA LEU A 288 -14.18 -1.66 -4.31
C LEU A 288 -12.64 -1.54 -4.24
N VAL A 289 -12.11 -0.95 -3.17
CA VAL A 289 -10.70 -0.57 -3.05
C VAL A 289 -9.75 -1.77 -3.13
N PRO A 290 -9.99 -2.90 -2.45
CA PRO A 290 -9.14 -4.09 -2.58
C PRO A 290 -8.98 -4.58 -4.02
N ARG A 291 -10.05 -4.55 -4.81
CA ARG A 291 -10.00 -4.97 -6.22
C ARG A 291 -9.23 -3.99 -7.08
N VAL A 292 -9.38 -2.69 -6.84
CA VAL A 292 -8.60 -1.65 -7.52
C VAL A 292 -7.10 -1.79 -7.20
N LEU A 293 -6.76 -2.00 -5.93
CA LEU A 293 -5.38 -2.23 -5.49
C LEU A 293 -4.78 -3.47 -6.16
N LEU A 294 -5.53 -4.58 -6.21
CA LEU A 294 -5.10 -5.81 -6.86
C LEU A 294 -4.91 -5.61 -8.37
N HIS A 295 -5.85 -4.95 -9.03
CA HIS A 295 -5.75 -4.62 -10.45
C HIS A 295 -4.50 -3.78 -10.72
N ARG A 296 -4.26 -2.72 -9.94
CA ARG A 296 -3.09 -1.84 -10.13
C ARG A 296 -1.77 -2.54 -9.84
N ALA A 297 -1.73 -3.45 -8.87
CA ALA A 297 -0.54 -4.24 -8.57
C ALA A 297 -0.17 -5.20 -9.71
N THR A 298 -1.18 -5.76 -10.38
CA THR A 298 -1.00 -6.78 -11.43
C THR A 298 -0.94 -6.22 -12.85
N ALA A 299 -1.43 -5.00 -13.06
CA ALA A 299 -1.30 -4.32 -14.33
C ALA A 299 0.15 -3.84 -14.55
N PRO A 300 0.72 -4.00 -15.76
CA PRO A 300 2.01 -3.42 -16.07
C PRO A 300 1.92 -1.89 -15.92
N SER A 301 2.86 -1.29 -15.18
CA SER A 301 3.01 0.17 -15.12
C SER A 301 3.16 0.70 -16.55
N GLN A 302 2.22 1.57 -16.97
CA GLN A 302 2.27 2.24 -18.27
C GLN A 302 3.23 3.43 -18.23
#